data_AF-A0A7W0Y962-F1
#
_entry.id   AF-A0A7W0Y962-F1
#
_cell.length_a   1.000
_cell.length_b   1.000
_cell.length_c   1.000
_cell.angle_alpha   90.00
_cell.angle_beta   90.00
_cell.angle_gamma   90.00
#
_symmetry.space_group_name_H-M   'P 1'
#
loop_
_entity.id
_entity.type
_entity.pdbx_description
1 polymer ?
#
loop_
_entity_poly.entity_id
_entity_poly.type
_entity_poly.pdbx_seq_one_letter_code
_entity_poly.pdbx_strand_id
1 'polypeptide(L)'
;MRSPALLVMFVSACTTPHVVCPTPPVVVREPPAPVVAPPPLADARPTSGAQCWAKGRPTLAPPQPATDPAPSCNALDMGEHAKVEARVRKEFVVYEKPSKLVVDFGCDVASEQVREVVFEDGSGHGGSLRIVRFRREPDSVIVRMIDSAHYRDAHLGIRTATVDLAKFDALIASSRVALLARPHLIRLVDPKRGIGIGGGAGSSNDFHLALAIIDLEGKVTAGQFTGYSSSLGQERSLPLRLASAPIEQLLAATTFRDEVATDADRQMFMAQFTRTMRGDPYWWVKERYVALAAELGTLAAVPTLVALLDAPAGASEDRTRAAAVDAIIALTGWNARLAPDGSTRSPEATIAAVRADCAL
;
A
#
# COMPACT_ATOMS: atom_id res chain seq x y z
N MET A 1 45.96 41.72 27.09
CA MET A 1 46.50 40.37 26.85
C MET A 1 45.48 39.60 26.03
N ARG A 2 45.74 39.42 24.72
CA ARG A 2 44.94 38.58 23.81
C ARG A 2 45.94 37.72 23.04
N SER A 3 45.85 36.40 23.18
CA SER A 3 46.67 35.45 22.43
C SER A 3 46.13 35.30 21.00
N PRO A 4 46.99 35.26 19.97
CA PRO A 4 46.55 34.92 18.62
C PRO A 4 46.43 33.40 18.47
N ALA A 5 45.32 32.95 17.89
CA ALA A 5 45.12 31.57 17.48
C ALA A 5 45.85 31.33 16.15
N LEU A 6 46.70 30.32 16.12
CA LEU A 6 47.45 29.86 14.95
C LEU A 6 46.56 28.94 14.11
N LEU A 7 46.24 29.35 12.88
CA LEU A 7 45.53 28.54 11.90
C LEU A 7 46.54 27.69 11.12
N VAL A 8 46.52 26.37 11.31
CA VAL A 8 47.34 25.42 10.55
C VAL A 8 46.47 24.84 9.43
N MET A 9 46.76 25.20 8.18
CA MET A 9 46.16 24.56 6.99
C MET A 9 47.01 23.37 6.55
N PHE A 10 46.43 22.17 6.61
CA PHE A 10 46.99 20.97 5.96
C PHE A 10 46.50 20.91 4.51
N VAL A 11 47.43 21.05 3.58
CA VAL A 11 47.19 20.78 2.15
C VAL A 11 47.57 19.32 1.90
N SER A 12 46.57 18.46 1.70
CA SER A 12 46.79 17.05 1.35
C SER A 12 46.68 16.89 -0.16
N ALA A 13 47.81 16.67 -0.83
CA ALA A 13 47.87 16.35 -2.25
C ALA A 13 47.60 14.85 -2.44
N CYS A 14 46.44 14.50 -3.00
CA CYS A 14 46.15 13.13 -3.43
C CYS A 14 46.76 12.89 -4.81
N THR A 15 47.85 12.12 -4.86
CA THR A 15 48.34 11.49 -6.08
C THR A 15 47.51 10.24 -6.37
N THR A 16 46.66 10.29 -7.41
CA THR A 16 45.91 9.13 -7.90
C THR A 16 46.83 8.22 -8.73
N PRO A 17 46.95 6.92 -8.41
CA PRO A 17 47.60 5.97 -9.30
C PRO A 17 46.70 5.68 -10.52
N HIS A 18 47.29 5.72 -11.71
CA HIS A 18 46.64 5.28 -12.95
C HIS A 18 46.38 3.77 -12.89
N VAL A 19 45.12 3.39 -12.74
CA VAL A 19 44.65 2.02 -12.90
C VAL A 19 44.54 1.73 -14.39
N VAL A 20 45.44 0.89 -14.90
CA VAL A 20 45.33 0.31 -16.25
C VAL A 20 44.21 -0.73 -16.21
N CYS A 21 43.08 -0.43 -16.85
CA CYS A 21 42.00 -1.40 -17.04
C CYS A 21 42.44 -2.44 -18.08
N PRO A 22 42.39 -3.76 -17.77
CA PRO A 22 42.56 -4.79 -18.78
C PRO A 22 41.38 -4.77 -19.76
N THR A 23 41.69 -4.78 -21.06
CA THR A 23 40.71 -4.91 -22.12
C THR A 23 39.99 -6.26 -21.99
N PRO A 24 38.64 -6.30 -21.96
CA PRO A 24 37.92 -7.57 -21.88
C PRO A 24 38.15 -8.40 -23.16
N PRO A 25 38.18 -9.75 -23.05
CA PRO A 25 38.33 -10.61 -24.21
C PRO A 25 37.15 -10.44 -25.16
N VAL A 26 37.45 -10.36 -26.46
CA VAL A 26 36.48 -10.34 -27.54
C VAL A 26 35.76 -11.69 -27.58
N VAL A 27 34.50 -11.70 -27.14
CA VAL A 27 33.61 -12.85 -27.27
C VAL A 27 33.12 -12.89 -28.72
N VAL A 28 33.69 -13.80 -29.52
CA VAL A 28 33.16 -14.15 -30.84
C VAL A 28 31.82 -14.87 -30.61
N ARG A 29 30.71 -14.20 -30.90
CA ARG A 29 29.38 -14.82 -30.89
C ARG A 29 29.22 -15.69 -32.13
N GLU A 30 28.87 -16.95 -31.93
CA GLU A 30 28.38 -17.81 -33.00
C GLU A 30 27.13 -17.20 -33.66
N PRO A 31 26.98 -17.35 -34.99
CA PRO A 31 25.79 -16.90 -35.69
C PRO A 31 24.55 -17.65 -35.18
N PRO A 32 23.40 -16.96 -35.03
CA PRO A 32 22.18 -17.60 -34.58
C PRO A 32 21.74 -18.69 -35.55
N ALA A 33 21.27 -19.81 -34.99
CA ALA A 33 20.67 -20.88 -35.76
C ALA A 33 19.48 -20.36 -36.59
N PRO A 34 19.25 -20.91 -37.80
CA PRO A 34 18.14 -20.50 -38.65
C PRO A 34 16.80 -20.68 -37.90
N VAL A 35 15.99 -19.62 -37.92
CA VAL A 35 14.65 -19.60 -37.34
C VAL A 35 13.79 -20.62 -38.09
N VAL A 36 13.49 -21.73 -37.41
CA VAL A 36 12.50 -22.69 -37.88
C VAL A 36 11.12 -22.02 -37.79
N ALA A 37 10.44 -21.90 -38.93
CA ALA A 37 9.09 -21.36 -38.99
C ALA A 37 8.16 -22.17 -38.08
N PRO A 38 7.31 -21.51 -37.27
CA PRO A 38 6.33 -22.22 -36.45
C PRO A 38 5.38 -23.04 -37.34
N PRO A 39 4.93 -24.22 -36.88
CA PRO A 39 3.96 -25.00 -37.61
C PRO A 39 2.68 -24.18 -37.82
N PRO A 40 1.96 -24.40 -38.95
CA PRO A 40 0.70 -23.70 -39.20
C PRO A 40 -0.27 -23.97 -38.05
N LEU A 41 -0.86 -22.89 -37.53
CA LEU A 41 -1.93 -22.92 -36.54
C LEU A 41 -3.06 -23.80 -37.07
N ALA A 42 -3.22 -24.98 -36.47
CA ALA A 42 -4.37 -25.83 -36.72
C ALA A 42 -5.64 -25.07 -36.30
N ASP A 43 -6.67 -25.17 -37.15
CA ASP A 43 -7.98 -24.54 -37.00
C ASP A 43 -8.56 -24.73 -35.59
N ALA A 44 -8.46 -23.67 -34.78
CA ALA A 44 -9.16 -23.59 -33.49
C ALA A 44 -10.63 -23.30 -33.76
N ARG A 45 -11.45 -24.37 -33.82
CA ARG A 45 -12.90 -24.24 -33.71
C ARG A 45 -13.24 -23.47 -32.42
N PRO A 46 -14.22 -22.54 -32.45
CA PRO A 46 -14.67 -21.85 -31.25
C PRO A 46 -15.40 -22.85 -30.36
N THR A 47 -14.71 -23.39 -29.35
CA THR A 47 -15.39 -24.02 -28.24
C THR A 47 -16.09 -22.91 -27.46
N SER A 48 -17.39 -23.06 -27.29
CA SER A 48 -18.31 -22.17 -26.59
C SER A 48 -18.06 -22.07 -25.07
N GLY A 49 -16.81 -22.17 -24.63
CA GLY A 49 -16.36 -21.87 -23.29
C GLY A 49 -15.89 -20.43 -23.23
N ALA A 50 -16.41 -19.66 -22.27
CA ALA A 50 -16.02 -18.28 -22.05
C ALA A 50 -14.48 -18.15 -21.99
N GLN A 51 -13.89 -17.36 -22.91
CA GLN A 51 -12.44 -17.35 -23.15
C GLN A 51 -11.65 -16.91 -21.92
N CYS A 52 -12.27 -16.07 -21.09
CA CYS A 52 -11.73 -15.60 -19.82
C CYS A 52 -11.39 -16.73 -18.84
N TRP A 53 -12.18 -17.80 -18.86
CA TRP A 53 -12.09 -18.89 -17.88
C TRP A 53 -11.39 -20.14 -18.43
N ALA A 54 -10.66 -20.02 -19.55
CA ALA A 54 -9.88 -21.12 -20.12
C ALA A 54 -8.85 -21.70 -19.13
N LYS A 55 -8.37 -20.88 -18.17
CA LYS A 55 -7.44 -21.29 -17.10
C LYS A 55 -8.15 -21.71 -15.79
N GLY A 56 -9.47 -21.85 -15.80
CA GLY A 56 -10.29 -22.18 -14.65
C GLY A 56 -11.10 -21.00 -14.13
N ARG A 57 -12.23 -21.30 -13.48
CA ARG A 57 -13.07 -20.32 -12.79
C ARG A 57 -12.62 -20.15 -11.34
N PRO A 58 -12.67 -18.93 -10.78
CA PRO A 58 -12.37 -18.73 -9.38
C PRO A 58 -13.46 -19.40 -8.52
N THR A 59 -13.04 -20.10 -7.48
CA THR A 59 -13.96 -20.52 -6.41
C THR A 59 -14.21 -19.31 -5.53
N LEU A 60 -15.42 -18.74 -5.58
CA LEU A 60 -15.82 -17.71 -4.64
C LEU A 60 -15.97 -18.37 -3.26
N ALA A 61 -15.13 -18.00 -2.30
CA ALA A 61 -15.38 -18.37 -0.92
C ALA A 61 -16.69 -17.70 -0.45
N PRO A 62 -17.62 -18.44 0.17
CA PRO A 62 -18.83 -17.84 0.69
C PRO A 62 -18.47 -16.75 1.72
N PRO A 63 -19.20 -15.62 1.74
CA PRO A 63 -18.99 -14.61 2.77
C PRO A 63 -19.21 -15.25 4.13
N GLN A 64 -18.18 -15.23 5.00
CA GLN A 64 -18.34 -15.68 6.37
C GLN A 64 -19.21 -14.67 7.13
N PRO A 65 -20.35 -15.09 7.70
CA PRO A 65 -21.13 -14.22 8.57
C PRO A 65 -20.32 -13.92 9.83
N ALA A 66 -20.11 -12.65 10.13
CA ALA A 66 -19.51 -12.23 11.39
C ALA A 66 -20.62 -12.15 12.45
N THR A 67 -20.64 -13.11 13.38
CA THR A 67 -21.50 -13.09 14.56
C THR A 67 -20.64 -13.23 15.80
N ASP A 68 -19.75 -12.26 16.02
CA ASP A 68 -18.99 -12.22 17.26
C ASP A 68 -19.67 -11.31 18.28
N PRO A 69 -19.81 -11.76 19.54
CA PRO A 69 -20.29 -10.91 20.63
C PRO A 69 -19.36 -9.70 20.80
N ALA A 70 -19.90 -8.59 21.34
CA ALA A 70 -19.15 -7.36 21.54
C ALA A 70 -17.83 -7.65 22.30
N PRO A 71 -16.66 -7.36 21.70
CA PRO A 71 -15.38 -7.72 22.30
C PRO A 71 -15.14 -6.91 23.58
N SER A 72 -14.59 -7.57 24.60
CA SER A 72 -14.07 -6.91 25.79
C SER A 72 -12.83 -6.10 25.44
N CYS A 73 -12.70 -4.87 25.96
CA CYS A 73 -11.53 -4.04 25.73
C CYS A 73 -10.36 -4.45 26.60
N ASN A 74 -9.18 -4.56 26.00
CA ASN A 74 -7.94 -4.75 26.73
C ASN A 74 -7.50 -3.45 27.41
N ALA A 75 -6.80 -3.59 28.54
CA ALA A 75 -6.19 -2.45 29.22
C ALA A 75 -5.05 -1.88 28.36
N LEU A 76 -4.90 -0.55 28.37
CA LEU A 76 -3.80 0.14 27.70
C LEU A 76 -2.64 0.38 28.66
N ASP A 77 -1.42 0.37 28.13
CA ASP A 77 -0.26 0.87 28.87
C ASP A 77 -0.46 2.37 29.17
N MET A 78 -0.63 2.70 30.45
CA MET A 78 -0.92 4.07 30.88
C MET A 78 0.26 5.04 30.66
N GLY A 79 1.49 4.54 30.61
CA GLY A 79 2.67 5.33 30.30
C GLY A 79 2.72 5.73 28.83
N GLU A 80 2.49 4.79 27.92
CA GLU A 80 2.36 5.07 26.48
C GLU A 80 1.12 5.94 26.20
N HIS A 81 0.01 5.70 26.89
CA HIS A 81 -1.21 6.53 26.80
C HIS A 81 -0.91 8.01 27.07
N ALA A 82 -0.24 8.33 28.18
CA ALA A 82 0.12 9.70 28.51
C ALA A 82 1.08 10.33 27.48
N LYS A 83 2.04 9.55 26.94
CA LYS A 83 2.97 10.03 25.90
C LYS A 83 2.23 10.35 24.60
N VAL A 84 1.35 9.46 24.15
CA VAL A 84 0.55 9.65 22.93
C VAL A 84 -0.38 10.84 23.09
N GLU A 85 -1.09 10.97 24.21
CA GLU A 85 -1.96 12.12 24.47
C GLU A 85 -1.18 13.44 24.40
N ALA A 86 -0.02 13.51 25.06
CA ALA A 86 0.83 14.70 25.05
C ALA A 86 1.31 15.05 23.62
N ARG A 87 1.67 14.04 22.80
CA ARG A 87 2.05 14.24 21.39
C ARG A 87 0.87 14.73 20.54
N VAL A 88 -0.31 14.11 20.68
CA VAL A 88 -1.53 14.55 19.99
C VAL A 88 -1.82 16.01 20.32
N ARG A 89 -1.82 16.40 21.61
CA ARG A 89 -2.05 17.78 22.03
C ARG A 89 -1.02 18.77 21.49
N LYS A 90 0.24 18.34 21.34
CA LYS A 90 1.32 19.16 20.79
C LYS A 90 1.20 19.35 19.28
N GLU A 91 0.84 18.31 18.55
CA GLU A 91 0.86 18.29 17.08
C GLU A 91 -0.49 18.70 16.45
N PHE A 92 -1.60 18.58 17.17
CA PHE A 92 -2.93 18.91 16.68
C PHE A 92 -3.13 20.44 16.59
N VAL A 93 -3.54 20.92 15.42
CA VAL A 93 -3.80 22.35 15.17
C VAL A 93 -5.29 22.65 15.32
N VAL A 94 -5.65 23.49 16.28
CA VAL A 94 -7.03 23.97 16.48
C VAL A 94 -7.36 25.05 15.44
N TYR A 95 -8.11 24.66 14.40
CA TYR A 95 -8.47 25.55 13.28
C TYR A 95 -9.82 26.27 13.47
N GLU A 96 -10.73 25.72 14.27
CA GLU A 96 -11.98 26.38 14.65
C GLU A 96 -11.84 27.04 16.01
N LYS A 97 -12.17 28.32 16.10
CA LYS A 97 -12.17 29.05 17.37
C LYS A 97 -13.56 29.66 17.64
N PRO A 98 -14.06 29.61 18.88
CA PRO A 98 -13.45 28.98 20.06
C PRO A 98 -13.77 27.48 20.12
N SER A 99 -12.74 26.63 20.16
CA SER A 99 -12.87 25.17 20.36
C SER A 99 -11.78 24.66 21.30
N LYS A 100 -12.08 23.56 22.00
CA LYS A 100 -11.15 22.83 22.86
C LYS A 100 -10.87 21.45 22.26
N LEU A 101 -9.60 21.06 22.24
CA LEU A 101 -9.20 19.71 21.88
C LEU A 101 -9.47 18.74 23.03
N VAL A 102 -10.25 17.70 22.74
CA VAL A 102 -10.40 16.51 23.57
C VAL A 102 -9.74 15.34 22.85
N VAL A 103 -9.07 14.49 23.63
CA VAL A 103 -8.38 13.30 23.11
C VAL A 103 -8.95 12.12 23.88
N ASP A 104 -9.76 11.32 23.20
CA ASP A 104 -10.26 10.06 23.73
C ASP A 104 -9.44 8.90 23.18
N PHE A 105 -9.62 7.72 23.75
CA PHE A 105 -9.01 6.48 23.27
C PHE A 105 -10.09 5.43 23.07
N GLY A 106 -10.03 4.78 21.91
CA GLY A 106 -10.90 3.67 21.58
C GLY A 106 -10.55 2.38 22.34
N CYS A 107 -11.36 1.35 22.07
CA CYS A 107 -11.16 0.01 22.60
C CYS A 107 -10.04 -0.71 21.86
N ASP A 108 -9.05 -1.25 22.58
CA ASP A 108 -8.14 -2.25 22.02
C ASP A 108 -8.78 -3.62 22.08
N VAL A 109 -9.00 -4.23 20.92
CA VAL A 109 -9.57 -5.58 20.84
C VAL A 109 -8.48 -6.63 20.64
N ALA A 110 -7.32 -6.26 20.10
CA ALA A 110 -6.18 -7.15 19.94
C ALA A 110 -5.48 -7.37 21.28
N SER A 111 -5.22 -8.63 21.66
CA SER A 111 -4.43 -8.98 22.85
C SER A 111 -2.99 -8.49 22.75
N GLU A 112 -2.24 -8.51 23.86
CA GLU A 112 -0.84 -8.04 23.91
C GLU A 112 0.07 -8.82 22.94
N GLN A 113 -0.21 -10.10 22.70
CA GLN A 113 0.61 -10.96 21.85
C GLN A 113 0.25 -10.78 20.36
N VAL A 114 1.07 -9.97 19.69
CA VAL A 114 0.94 -9.67 18.26
C VAL A 114 1.41 -10.84 17.42
N ARG A 115 0.57 -11.34 16.51
CA ARG A 115 0.95 -12.34 15.50
C ARG A 115 1.50 -11.69 14.25
N GLU A 116 0.80 -10.66 13.79
CA GLU A 116 1.04 -10.03 12.50
C GLU A 116 0.70 -8.54 12.57
N VAL A 117 1.50 -7.72 11.89
CA VAL A 117 1.18 -6.31 11.62
C VAL A 117 1.22 -6.10 10.13
N VAL A 118 0.16 -5.48 9.59
CA VAL A 118 0.17 -5.02 8.20
C VAL A 118 0.11 -3.50 8.19
N PHE A 119 1.11 -2.92 7.54
CA PHE A 119 1.26 -1.49 7.34
C PHE A 119 1.20 -1.18 5.85
N GLU A 120 0.48 -0.13 5.48
CA GLU A 120 0.42 0.39 4.12
C GLU A 120 0.70 1.88 4.16
N ASP A 121 1.52 2.36 3.23
CA ASP A 121 1.70 3.77 2.97
C ASP A 121 1.81 4.06 1.48
N GLY A 122 1.58 5.32 1.10
CA GLY A 122 1.67 5.73 -0.30
C GLY A 122 1.40 7.20 -0.50
N SER A 123 1.65 7.67 -1.73
CA SER A 123 1.34 9.03 -2.16
C SER A 123 0.65 9.01 -3.52
N GLY A 124 -0.45 9.74 -3.65
CA GLY A 124 -1.18 9.83 -4.91
C GLY A 124 -0.41 10.62 -5.96
N HIS A 125 0.16 11.78 -5.57
CA HIS A 125 1.04 12.59 -6.42
C HIS A 125 2.43 11.96 -6.61
N GLY A 126 2.95 11.26 -5.60
CA GLY A 126 4.19 10.48 -5.72
C GLY A 126 4.03 9.22 -6.57
N GLY A 127 2.79 8.75 -6.74
CA GLY A 127 2.47 7.55 -7.49
C GLY A 127 3.01 6.28 -6.85
N SER A 128 3.12 6.26 -5.52
CA SER A 128 3.68 5.13 -4.77
C SER A 128 2.62 4.46 -3.89
N LEU A 129 2.76 3.15 -3.74
CA LEU A 129 2.03 2.36 -2.77
C LEU A 129 2.99 1.28 -2.24
N ARG A 130 3.01 1.09 -0.93
CA ARG A 130 3.80 0.05 -0.29
C ARG A 130 2.94 -0.69 0.72
N ILE A 131 3.03 -2.02 0.69
CA ILE A 131 2.35 -2.93 1.61
C ILE A 131 3.44 -3.70 2.35
N VAL A 132 3.45 -3.62 3.67
CA VAL A 132 4.45 -4.25 4.53
C VAL A 132 3.75 -5.17 5.50
N ARG A 133 4.18 -6.43 5.56
CA ARG A 133 3.74 -7.41 6.55
C ARG A 133 4.89 -7.76 7.46
N PHE A 134 4.66 -7.58 8.76
CA PHE A 134 5.50 -8.08 9.83
C PHE A 134 4.84 -9.35 10.37
N ARG A 135 5.53 -10.48 10.30
CA ARG A 135 5.04 -11.75 10.83
C ARG A 135 5.97 -12.21 11.94
N ARG A 136 5.40 -12.43 13.14
CA ARG A 136 6.14 -12.96 14.28
C ARG A 136 6.52 -14.41 14.02
N GLU A 137 7.79 -14.71 14.25
CA GLU A 137 8.35 -16.05 14.40
C GLU A 137 8.86 -16.18 15.85
N PRO A 138 9.23 -17.39 16.33
CA PRO A 138 9.57 -17.59 17.75
C PRO A 138 10.61 -16.60 18.31
N ASP A 139 11.67 -16.32 17.55
CA ASP A 139 12.81 -15.50 18.01
C ASP A 139 13.03 -14.22 17.18
N SER A 140 12.17 -13.96 16.20
CA SER A 140 12.36 -12.84 15.27
C SER A 140 11.06 -12.41 14.62
N VAL A 141 11.12 -11.35 13.81
CA VAL A 141 10.00 -10.94 12.98
C VAL A 141 10.45 -10.87 11.53
N ILE A 142 9.75 -11.60 10.67
CA ILE A 142 9.97 -11.54 9.23
C ILE A 142 9.18 -10.36 8.68
N VAL A 143 9.90 -9.44 8.04
CA VAL A 143 9.32 -8.29 7.36
C VAL A 143 9.32 -8.59 5.87
N ARG A 144 8.14 -8.56 5.26
CA ARG A 144 7.97 -8.75 3.82
C ARG A 144 7.25 -7.54 3.25
N MET A 145 7.81 -6.96 2.19
CA MET A 145 7.39 -5.69 1.63
C MET A 145 7.14 -5.85 0.13
N ILE A 146 5.99 -5.34 -0.30
CA ILE A 146 5.65 -5.07 -1.69
C ILE A 146 5.72 -3.56 -1.85
N ASP A 147 6.62 -3.04 -2.67
CA ASP A 147 6.69 -1.62 -3.00
C ASP A 147 6.46 -1.39 -4.48
N SER A 148 5.63 -0.40 -4.80
CA SER A 148 5.44 0.05 -6.17
C SER A 148 5.54 1.56 -6.29
N ALA A 149 6.05 1.99 -7.43
CA ALA A 149 5.99 3.36 -7.89
C ALA A 149 5.60 3.35 -9.38
N HIS A 150 4.87 4.37 -9.82
CA HIS A 150 4.29 4.42 -11.17
C HIS A 150 4.70 5.61 -12.02
N TYR A 151 5.33 6.64 -11.44
CA TYR A 151 5.67 7.85 -12.17
C TYR A 151 7.16 7.90 -12.56
N ARG A 152 8.01 8.54 -11.75
CA ARG A 152 9.39 8.86 -12.14
C ARG A 152 10.35 7.68 -12.09
N ASP A 153 10.08 6.71 -11.22
CA ASP A 153 10.88 5.50 -11.03
C ASP A 153 9.95 4.29 -11.05
N ALA A 154 9.29 4.04 -12.17
CA ALA A 154 8.29 2.97 -12.24
C ALA A 154 8.92 1.60 -11.91
N HIS A 155 8.48 0.98 -10.82
CA HIS A 155 8.98 -0.32 -10.38
C HIS A 155 7.93 -1.08 -9.56
N LEU A 156 8.14 -2.39 -9.48
CA LEU A 156 7.58 -3.27 -8.47
C LEU A 156 8.75 -3.98 -7.79
N GLY A 157 8.91 -3.78 -6.48
CA GLY A 157 9.88 -4.47 -5.66
C GLY A 157 9.20 -5.42 -4.69
N ILE A 158 9.84 -6.57 -4.46
CA ILE A 158 9.51 -7.50 -3.39
C ILE A 158 10.76 -7.60 -2.53
N ARG A 159 10.62 -7.29 -1.24
CA ARG A 159 11.74 -7.15 -0.34
C ARG A 159 11.49 -7.88 0.96
N THR A 160 12.55 -8.49 1.50
CA THR A 160 12.49 -9.16 2.81
C THR A 160 13.57 -8.66 3.75
N ALA A 161 13.25 -8.73 5.04
CA ALA A 161 14.21 -8.55 6.11
C ALA A 161 13.79 -9.37 7.34
N THR A 162 14.71 -9.46 8.28
CA THR A 162 14.44 -9.99 9.62
C THR A 162 14.76 -8.88 10.62
N VAL A 163 13.85 -8.64 11.54
CA VAL A 163 14.05 -7.68 12.63
C VAL A 163 14.01 -8.39 13.98
N ASP A 164 14.72 -7.81 14.94
CA ASP A 164 14.75 -8.28 16.32
C ASP A 164 13.37 -8.18 16.97
N LEU A 165 12.99 -9.22 17.70
CA LEU A 165 11.66 -9.34 18.30
C LEU A 165 11.42 -8.28 19.39
N ALA A 166 12.43 -8.00 20.23
CA ALA A 166 12.30 -7.03 21.31
C ALA A 166 12.14 -5.60 20.77
N LYS A 167 12.88 -5.25 19.71
CA LYS A 167 12.71 -3.98 18.99
C LYS A 167 11.30 -3.87 18.40
N PHE A 168 10.80 -4.93 17.77
CA PHE A 168 9.46 -4.95 17.21
C PHE A 168 8.38 -4.77 18.29
N ASP A 169 8.42 -5.55 19.36
CA ASP A 169 7.42 -5.49 20.43
C ASP A 169 7.34 -4.09 21.07
N ALA A 170 8.49 -3.45 21.33
CA ALA A 170 8.54 -2.08 21.85
C ALA A 170 7.89 -1.05 20.92
N LEU A 171 8.09 -1.18 19.61
CA LEU A 171 7.50 -0.28 18.61
C LEU A 171 5.99 -0.48 18.49
N ILE A 172 5.51 -1.72 18.53
CA ILE A 172 4.08 -2.02 18.39
C ILE A 172 3.29 -1.56 19.62
N ALA A 173 3.85 -1.62 20.82
CA ALA A 173 3.21 -1.08 22.02
C ALA A 173 2.82 0.40 21.86
N SER A 174 3.77 1.23 21.40
CA SER A 174 3.50 2.66 21.16
C SER A 174 2.54 2.88 19.98
N SER A 175 2.72 2.13 18.89
CA SER A 175 1.90 2.23 17.68
C SER A 175 0.43 1.90 17.95
N ARG A 176 0.18 0.89 18.79
CA ARG A 176 -1.15 0.45 19.20
C ARG A 176 -1.92 1.52 19.95
N VAL A 177 -1.29 2.14 20.96
CA VAL A 177 -1.93 3.22 21.73
C VAL A 177 -2.24 4.42 20.84
N ALA A 178 -1.32 4.79 19.94
CA ALA A 178 -1.53 5.86 18.97
C ALA A 178 -2.70 5.56 18.01
N LEU A 179 -2.85 4.31 17.56
CA LEU A 179 -3.93 3.90 16.67
C LEU A 179 -5.33 4.05 17.29
N LEU A 180 -5.40 3.98 18.61
CA LEU A 180 -6.63 4.11 19.40
C LEU A 180 -6.98 5.55 19.73
N ALA A 181 -6.05 6.50 19.59
CA ALA A 181 -6.33 7.90 19.86
C ALA A 181 -7.44 8.44 18.92
N ARG A 182 -8.34 9.23 19.49
CA ARG A 182 -9.49 9.87 18.83
C ARG A 182 -9.55 11.36 19.22
N PRO A 183 -8.62 12.19 18.69
CA PRO A 183 -8.69 13.61 18.88
C PRO A 183 -9.92 14.19 18.17
N HIS A 184 -10.64 15.07 18.85
CA HIS A 184 -11.76 15.80 18.27
C HIS A 184 -11.91 17.18 18.91
N LEU A 185 -12.44 18.12 18.15
CA LEU A 185 -12.71 19.47 18.64
C LEU A 185 -14.12 19.57 19.23
N ILE A 186 -14.20 20.00 20.49
CA ILE A 186 -15.47 20.42 21.09
C ILE A 186 -15.56 21.93 20.97
N ARG A 187 -16.56 22.40 20.22
CA ARG A 187 -16.85 23.82 20.06
C ARG A 187 -17.32 24.41 21.39
N LEU A 188 -16.71 25.52 21.80
CA LEU A 188 -17.17 26.27 22.96
C LEU A 188 -18.24 27.24 22.49
N VAL A 189 -19.40 27.23 23.13
CA VAL A 189 -20.46 28.20 22.83
C VAL A 189 -20.06 29.54 23.46
N ASP A 190 -19.63 30.50 22.63
CA ASP A 190 -19.57 31.90 23.02
C ASP A 190 -20.84 32.59 22.50
N PRO A 191 -21.79 32.96 23.37
CA PRO A 191 -23.05 33.58 22.96
C PRO A 191 -22.87 34.95 22.28
N LYS A 192 -21.65 35.52 22.25
CA LYS A 192 -21.38 36.87 21.71
C LYS A 192 -20.44 36.90 20.50
N ARG A 193 -19.94 35.77 19.98
CA ARG A 193 -19.00 35.76 18.85
C ARG A 193 -19.48 34.94 17.67
N GLY A 194 -19.46 35.58 16.49
CA GLY A 194 -19.73 34.94 15.20
C GLY A 194 -18.69 33.88 14.83
N ILE A 195 -19.10 32.98 13.94
CA ILE A 195 -18.29 31.85 13.49
C ILE A 195 -17.18 32.34 12.56
N GLY A 196 -15.93 32.36 13.04
CA GLY A 196 -14.77 32.59 12.18
C GLY A 196 -14.33 31.28 11.52
N ILE A 197 -14.62 31.11 10.22
CA ILE A 197 -14.10 29.99 9.42
C ILE A 197 -12.72 30.42 8.88
N GLY A 198 -11.65 29.91 9.48
CA GLY A 198 -10.28 30.12 9.00
C GLY A 198 -9.83 28.95 8.13
N GLY A 199 -9.80 29.15 6.81
CA GLY A 199 -9.21 28.19 5.87
C GLY A 199 -7.70 28.43 5.72
N GLY A 200 -6.89 27.42 6.01
CA GLY A 200 -5.47 27.40 5.66
C GLY A 200 -5.24 26.60 4.37
N ALA A 201 -4.65 27.22 3.35
CA ALA A 201 -4.18 26.52 2.16
C ALA A 201 -2.81 25.87 2.46
N GLY A 202 -2.78 24.54 2.52
CA GLY A 202 -1.55 23.74 2.63
C GLY A 202 -1.28 22.98 1.33
N SER A 203 0.00 22.80 1.01
CA SER A 203 0.50 22.03 -0.15
C SER A 203 -0.19 20.66 -0.30
N SER A 204 -0.50 20.28 -1.55
CA SER A 204 -1.39 19.17 -1.92
C SER A 204 -0.76 17.77 -1.85
N ASN A 205 -0.12 17.41 -0.75
CA ASN A 205 0.40 16.06 -0.59
C ASN A 205 -0.71 15.13 -0.11
N ASP A 206 -1.37 14.45 -1.05
CA ASP A 206 -2.22 13.32 -0.71
C ASP A 206 -1.37 12.10 -0.35
N PHE A 207 -1.81 11.40 0.69
CA PHE A 207 -1.11 10.24 1.21
C PHE A 207 -2.11 9.20 1.70
N HIS A 208 -1.63 7.98 1.80
CA HIS A 208 -2.35 6.86 2.39
C HIS A 208 -1.54 6.36 3.58
N LEU A 209 -2.24 6.04 4.67
CA LEU A 209 -1.74 5.22 5.76
C LEU A 209 -2.83 4.22 6.13
N ALA A 210 -2.49 2.95 6.19
CA ALA A 210 -3.29 1.96 6.88
C ALA A 210 -2.39 1.12 7.79
N LEU A 211 -2.91 0.79 8.97
CA LEU A 211 -2.22 -0.05 9.93
C LEU A 211 -3.23 -1.02 10.52
N ALA A 212 -2.89 -2.30 10.53
CA ALA A 212 -3.64 -3.35 11.19
C ALA A 212 -2.72 -4.16 12.08
N ILE A 213 -3.06 -4.27 13.36
CA ILE A 213 -2.37 -5.12 14.34
C ILE A 213 -3.29 -6.32 14.60
N ILE A 214 -2.77 -7.51 14.31
CA ILE A 214 -3.50 -8.77 14.38
C ILE A 214 -2.83 -9.62 15.47
N ASP A 215 -3.61 -10.03 16.45
CA ASP A 215 -3.10 -10.86 17.56
C ASP A 215 -3.10 -12.36 17.22
N LEU A 216 -2.65 -13.18 18.18
CA LEU A 216 -2.63 -14.64 18.03
C LEU A 216 -4.04 -15.26 17.91
N GLU A 217 -5.07 -14.61 18.45
CA GLU A 217 -6.48 -15.02 18.36
C GLU A 217 -7.15 -14.55 17.06
N GLY A 218 -6.47 -13.74 16.25
CA GLY A 218 -7.00 -13.15 15.02
C GLY A 218 -7.84 -11.89 15.22
N LYS A 219 -7.89 -11.32 16.43
CA LYS A 219 -8.52 -10.03 16.69
C LYS A 219 -7.68 -8.91 16.10
N VAL A 220 -8.35 -7.89 15.56
CA VAL A 220 -7.72 -6.85 14.76
C VAL A 220 -8.00 -5.46 15.34
N THR A 221 -6.94 -4.75 15.69
CA THR A 221 -6.99 -3.30 15.95
C THR A 221 -6.41 -2.60 14.71
N ALA A 222 -7.25 -1.87 13.98
CA ALA A 222 -6.87 -1.26 12.70
C ALA A 222 -7.35 0.18 12.55
N GLY A 223 -6.69 0.92 11.68
CA GLY A 223 -7.09 2.25 11.24
C GLY A 223 -6.57 2.55 9.85
N GLN A 224 -7.28 3.40 9.12
CA GLN A 224 -6.87 3.87 7.81
C GLN A 224 -7.25 5.33 7.55
N PHE A 225 -6.40 6.01 6.80
CA PHE A 225 -6.62 7.35 6.28
C PHE A 225 -6.06 7.46 4.87
N THR A 226 -6.84 8.03 3.97
CA THR A 226 -6.38 8.48 2.68
C THR A 226 -6.90 9.88 2.44
N GLY A 227 -6.02 10.79 2.05
CA GLY A 227 -6.41 12.16 1.75
C GLY A 227 -5.26 13.14 1.97
N TYR A 228 -5.61 14.41 2.12
CA TYR A 228 -4.64 15.49 2.31
C TYR A 228 -4.32 15.71 3.79
N SER A 229 -3.09 16.16 4.05
CA SER A 229 -2.62 16.65 5.35
C SER A 229 -3.20 18.05 5.68
N SER A 230 -4.53 18.17 5.62
CA SER A 230 -5.25 19.40 5.98
C SER A 230 -5.70 19.36 7.44
N SER A 231 -6.02 20.52 8.01
CA SER A 231 -6.54 20.63 9.38
C SER A 231 -7.84 19.85 9.60
N LEU A 232 -8.69 19.77 8.58
CA LEU A 232 -9.95 19.03 8.60
C LEU A 232 -9.75 17.50 8.68
N GLY A 233 -8.59 17.00 8.26
CA GLY A 233 -8.25 15.58 8.29
C GLY A 233 -7.44 15.14 9.51
N GLN A 234 -7.04 16.06 10.40
CA GLN A 234 -6.11 15.74 11.50
C GLN A 234 -6.70 14.76 12.50
N GLU A 235 -8.01 14.80 12.75
CA GLU A 235 -8.70 13.89 13.68
C GLU A 235 -8.48 12.42 13.34
N ARG A 236 -8.40 12.10 12.04
CA ARG A 236 -8.14 10.75 11.54
C ARG A 236 -6.67 10.49 11.21
N SER A 237 -6.00 11.47 10.59
CA SER A 237 -4.65 11.27 10.08
C SER A 237 -3.56 11.38 11.14
N LEU A 238 -3.71 12.25 12.16
CA LEU A 238 -2.67 12.44 13.17
C LEU A 238 -2.44 11.17 14.01
N PRO A 239 -3.47 10.52 14.58
CA PRO A 239 -3.29 9.25 15.29
C PRO A 239 -2.57 8.20 14.44
N LEU A 240 -2.93 8.08 13.16
CA LEU A 240 -2.30 7.13 12.24
C LEU A 240 -0.84 7.46 11.94
N ARG A 241 -0.50 8.74 11.75
CA ARG A 241 0.90 9.17 11.58
C ARG A 241 1.74 8.90 12.83
N LEU A 242 1.17 9.13 14.02
CA LEU A 242 1.83 8.81 15.27
C LEU A 242 2.03 7.30 15.44
N ALA A 243 1.06 6.50 14.99
CA ALA A 243 1.13 5.05 14.98
C ALA A 243 2.09 4.49 13.93
N SER A 244 2.22 5.13 12.77
CA SER A 244 3.11 4.67 11.69
C SER A 244 4.57 5.10 11.87
N ALA A 245 4.83 6.24 12.51
CA ALA A 245 6.18 6.78 12.63
C ALA A 245 7.22 5.80 13.20
N PRO A 246 6.95 5.01 14.27
CA PRO A 246 7.90 4.01 14.77
C PRO A 246 8.17 2.90 13.75
N ILE A 247 7.14 2.48 13.00
CA ILE A 247 7.24 1.47 11.94
C ILE A 247 8.09 2.01 10.79
N GLU A 248 7.82 3.23 10.33
CA GLU A 248 8.59 3.90 9.28
C GLU A 248 10.07 4.05 9.66
N GLN A 249 10.37 4.40 10.91
CA GLN A 249 11.75 4.47 11.44
C GLN A 249 12.43 3.10 11.43
N LEU A 250 11.73 2.05 11.84
CA LEU A 250 12.25 0.68 11.77
C LEU A 250 12.55 0.29 10.32
N LEU A 251 11.62 0.56 9.40
CA LEU A 251 11.80 0.25 7.98
C LEU A 251 12.99 1.00 7.37
N ALA A 252 13.16 2.28 7.70
CA ALA A 252 14.30 3.07 7.24
C ALA A 252 15.66 2.56 7.77
N ALA A 253 15.67 1.98 8.97
CA ALA A 253 16.87 1.42 9.59
C ALA A 253 17.13 -0.06 9.21
N THR A 254 16.21 -0.70 8.49
CA THR A 254 16.28 -2.12 8.17
C THR A 254 16.97 -2.34 6.83
N THR A 255 17.95 -3.25 6.80
CA THR A 255 18.57 -3.69 5.54
C THR A 255 17.70 -4.74 4.88
N PHE A 256 17.11 -4.39 3.75
CA PHE A 256 16.29 -5.30 2.94
C PHE A 256 17.13 -6.05 1.91
N ARG A 257 16.66 -7.25 1.57
CA ARG A 257 17.11 -8.01 0.40
C ARG A 257 16.00 -8.01 -0.64
N ASP A 258 16.37 -7.79 -1.89
CA ASP A 258 15.44 -7.94 -3.01
C ASP A 258 15.17 -9.43 -3.26
N GLU A 259 13.91 -9.74 -3.53
CA GLU A 259 13.43 -11.08 -3.85
C GLU A 259 12.50 -11.05 -5.07
N VAL A 260 12.20 -12.24 -5.59
CA VAL A 260 11.15 -12.44 -6.59
C VAL A 260 9.82 -12.68 -5.89
N ALA A 261 8.73 -12.23 -6.48
CA ALA A 261 7.38 -12.48 -5.97
C ALA A 261 7.10 -13.99 -5.82
N THR A 262 6.61 -14.37 -4.65
CA THR A 262 6.18 -15.74 -4.32
C THR A 262 4.67 -15.85 -4.25
N ASP A 263 4.13 -17.08 -4.18
CA ASP A 263 2.70 -17.29 -3.94
C ASP A 263 2.21 -16.68 -2.62
N ALA A 264 3.07 -16.62 -1.60
CA ALA A 264 2.75 -15.99 -0.33
C ALA A 264 2.59 -14.46 -0.46
N ASP A 265 3.31 -13.82 -1.39
CA ASP A 265 3.16 -12.41 -1.72
C ASP A 265 1.86 -12.16 -2.48
N ARG A 266 1.54 -13.04 -3.43
CA ARG A 266 0.28 -12.99 -4.17
C ARG A 266 -0.91 -13.13 -3.23
N GLN A 267 -0.85 -14.07 -2.28
CA GLN A 267 -1.88 -14.23 -1.25
C GLN A 267 -1.99 -12.99 -0.34
N MET A 268 -0.87 -12.45 0.11
CA MET A 268 -0.84 -11.21 0.90
C MET A 268 -1.45 -10.04 0.14
N PHE A 269 -1.04 -9.83 -1.11
CA PHE A 269 -1.61 -8.81 -1.99
C PHE A 269 -3.11 -9.02 -2.19
N MET A 270 -3.55 -10.25 -2.49
CA MET A 270 -4.96 -10.55 -2.74
C MET A 270 -5.85 -10.32 -1.52
N ALA A 271 -5.34 -10.59 -0.31
CA ALA A 271 -6.05 -10.27 0.93
C ALA A 271 -6.28 -8.75 1.05
N GLN A 272 -5.25 -7.94 0.78
CA GLN A 272 -5.38 -6.48 0.82
C GLN A 272 -6.20 -5.90 -0.32
N PHE A 273 -5.99 -6.37 -1.55
CA PHE A 273 -6.79 -5.99 -2.69
C PHE A 273 -8.29 -6.20 -2.41
N THR A 274 -8.66 -7.38 -1.91
CA THR A 274 -10.06 -7.71 -1.59
C THR A 274 -10.62 -6.81 -0.48
N ARG A 275 -9.86 -6.61 0.60
CA ARG A 275 -10.27 -5.76 1.73
C ARG A 275 -10.45 -4.30 1.28
N THR A 276 -9.46 -3.75 0.59
CA THR A 276 -9.43 -2.36 0.14
C THR A 276 -10.54 -2.09 -0.86
N MET A 277 -10.75 -2.97 -1.85
CA MET A 277 -11.77 -2.77 -2.88
C MET A 277 -13.22 -2.85 -2.37
N ARG A 278 -13.48 -3.54 -1.26
CA ARG A 278 -14.80 -3.52 -0.60
C ARG A 278 -15.13 -2.19 0.07
N GLY A 279 -14.13 -1.39 0.40
CA GLY A 279 -14.28 -0.16 1.18
C GLY A 279 -14.40 1.13 0.36
N ASP A 280 -14.65 1.04 -0.95
CA ASP A 280 -14.60 2.15 -1.91
C ASP A 280 -13.37 3.06 -1.73
N PRO A 281 -12.17 2.56 -2.09
CA PRO A 281 -10.93 3.26 -1.80
C PRO A 281 -10.84 4.56 -2.61
N TYR A 282 -10.09 5.52 -2.05
CA TYR A 282 -9.77 6.77 -2.73
C TYR A 282 -9.17 6.50 -4.12
N TRP A 283 -9.48 7.37 -5.08
CA TRP A 283 -9.27 7.12 -6.51
C TRP A 283 -7.85 6.63 -6.86
N TRP A 284 -6.81 7.24 -6.31
CA TRP A 284 -5.43 6.84 -6.63
C TRP A 284 -5.04 5.53 -5.94
N VAL A 285 -5.55 5.24 -4.73
CA VAL A 285 -5.32 3.95 -4.05
C VAL A 285 -5.94 2.83 -4.88
N LYS A 286 -7.17 3.05 -5.39
CA LYS A 286 -7.86 2.16 -6.33
C LYS A 286 -6.98 1.89 -7.55
N GLU A 287 -6.52 2.93 -8.24
CA GLU A 287 -5.65 2.82 -9.42
C GLU A 287 -4.38 1.99 -9.14
N ARG A 288 -3.72 2.20 -7.99
CA ARG A 288 -2.50 1.45 -7.62
C ARG A 288 -2.76 -0.02 -7.35
N TYR A 289 -3.82 -0.34 -6.61
CA TYR A 289 -4.20 -1.72 -6.37
C TYR A 289 -4.61 -2.45 -7.66
N VAL A 290 -5.33 -1.80 -8.56
CA VAL A 290 -5.69 -2.39 -9.87
C VAL A 290 -4.45 -2.66 -10.72
N ALA A 291 -3.54 -1.70 -10.81
CA ALA A 291 -2.32 -1.88 -11.58
C ALA A 291 -1.43 -3.01 -11.01
N LEU A 292 -1.31 -3.09 -9.68
CA LEU A 292 -0.60 -4.20 -9.02
C LEU A 292 -1.25 -5.57 -9.25
N ALA A 293 -2.57 -5.63 -9.50
CA ALA A 293 -3.26 -6.89 -9.74
C ALA A 293 -2.82 -7.59 -11.03
N ALA A 294 -2.28 -6.86 -12.01
CA ALA A 294 -1.69 -7.46 -13.21
C ALA A 294 -0.45 -8.31 -12.88
N GLU A 295 0.35 -7.87 -11.90
CA GLU A 295 1.63 -8.49 -11.54
C GLU A 295 1.47 -9.53 -10.41
N LEU A 296 0.71 -9.17 -9.37
CA LEU A 296 0.60 -9.93 -8.12
C LEU A 296 -0.78 -10.57 -7.91
N GLY A 297 -1.75 -10.26 -8.76
CA GLY A 297 -3.08 -10.83 -8.63
C GLY A 297 -3.13 -12.33 -8.89
N THR A 298 -4.31 -12.89 -8.64
CA THR A 298 -4.70 -14.24 -9.06
C THR A 298 -6.02 -14.17 -9.81
N LEU A 299 -6.47 -15.28 -10.41
CA LEU A 299 -7.79 -15.35 -11.07
C LEU A 299 -8.95 -14.94 -10.14
N ALA A 300 -8.78 -15.01 -8.82
CA ALA A 300 -9.77 -14.54 -7.85
C ALA A 300 -9.99 -13.01 -7.88
N ALA A 301 -9.08 -12.22 -8.47
CA ALA A 301 -9.26 -10.78 -8.63
C ALA A 301 -10.23 -10.42 -9.76
N VAL A 302 -10.39 -11.29 -10.77
CA VAL A 302 -11.12 -11.00 -12.01
C VAL A 302 -12.55 -10.49 -11.75
N PRO A 303 -13.37 -11.08 -10.86
CA PRO A 303 -14.73 -10.57 -10.63
C PRO A 303 -14.76 -9.11 -10.15
N THR A 304 -13.85 -8.74 -9.23
CA THR A 304 -13.71 -7.36 -8.76
C THR A 304 -13.24 -6.45 -9.88
N LEU A 305 -12.28 -6.89 -10.71
CA LEU A 305 -11.77 -6.12 -11.85
C LEU A 305 -12.86 -5.88 -12.91
N VAL A 306 -13.71 -6.87 -13.18
CA VAL A 306 -14.85 -6.75 -14.09
C VAL A 306 -15.86 -5.74 -13.55
N ALA A 307 -16.18 -5.77 -12.25
CA ALA A 307 -17.10 -4.81 -11.63
C ALA A 307 -16.62 -3.36 -11.75
N LEU A 308 -15.31 -3.11 -11.75
CA LEU A 308 -14.75 -1.77 -11.95
C LEU A 308 -14.99 -1.22 -13.36
N LEU A 309 -15.27 -2.07 -14.35
CA LEU A 309 -15.59 -1.64 -15.71
C LEU A 309 -16.94 -0.92 -15.80
N ASP A 310 -17.80 -1.07 -14.79
CA ASP A 310 -19.13 -0.45 -14.69
C ASP A 310 -19.10 0.95 -14.08
N ALA A 311 -17.94 1.41 -13.59
CA ALA A 311 -17.80 2.75 -13.04
C ALA A 311 -18.13 3.81 -14.11
N PRO A 312 -18.81 4.92 -13.73
CA PRO A 312 -19.15 6.00 -14.66
C PRO A 312 -17.89 6.61 -15.30
N ALA A 313 -18.05 7.28 -16.42
CA ALA A 313 -16.93 7.95 -17.10
C ALA A 313 -16.33 9.06 -16.23
N GLY A 314 -15.01 9.18 -16.26
CA GLY A 314 -14.25 10.15 -15.47
C GLY A 314 -12.76 9.90 -15.59
N ALA A 315 -11.93 10.93 -15.46
CA ALA A 315 -10.50 10.79 -15.78
C ALA A 315 -9.79 9.70 -14.94
N SER A 316 -10.19 9.51 -13.68
CA SER A 316 -9.64 8.45 -12.83
C SER A 316 -10.28 7.09 -13.13
N GLU A 317 -11.57 7.08 -13.37
CA GLU A 317 -12.34 5.89 -13.71
C GLU A 317 -11.86 5.29 -15.04
N ASP A 318 -11.59 6.12 -16.04
CA ASP A 318 -11.06 5.73 -17.35
C ASP A 318 -9.69 5.04 -17.20
N ARG A 319 -8.79 5.63 -16.39
CA ARG A 319 -7.48 5.01 -16.08
C ARG A 319 -7.63 3.70 -15.31
N THR A 320 -8.55 3.66 -14.35
CA THR A 320 -8.85 2.46 -13.56
C THR A 320 -9.40 1.35 -14.45
N ARG A 321 -10.31 1.65 -15.39
CA ARG A 321 -10.85 0.66 -16.35
C ARG A 321 -9.77 0.15 -17.29
N ALA A 322 -8.90 1.03 -17.80
CA ALA A 322 -7.78 0.61 -18.63
C ALA A 322 -6.84 -0.36 -17.88
N ALA A 323 -6.45 0.00 -16.66
CA ALA A 323 -5.61 -0.86 -15.80
C ALA A 323 -6.32 -2.17 -15.43
N ALA A 324 -7.64 -2.16 -15.24
CA ALA A 324 -8.41 -3.36 -14.94
C ALA A 324 -8.42 -4.33 -16.13
N VAL A 325 -8.55 -3.81 -17.36
CA VAL A 325 -8.41 -4.62 -18.58
C VAL A 325 -7.01 -5.21 -18.67
N ASP A 326 -5.95 -4.44 -18.44
CA ASP A 326 -4.57 -4.95 -18.42
C ASP A 326 -4.39 -6.08 -17.40
N ALA A 327 -4.90 -5.89 -16.18
CA ALA A 327 -4.85 -6.92 -15.15
C ALA A 327 -5.62 -8.18 -15.54
N ILE A 328 -6.82 -8.06 -16.12
CA ILE A 328 -7.59 -9.22 -16.60
C ILE A 328 -6.83 -9.97 -17.69
N ILE A 329 -6.21 -9.27 -18.64
CA ILE A 329 -5.41 -9.89 -19.71
C ILE A 329 -4.22 -10.64 -19.11
N ALA A 330 -3.49 -10.03 -18.17
CA ALA A 330 -2.34 -10.67 -17.52
C ALA A 330 -2.74 -11.94 -16.76
N LEU A 331 -3.83 -11.86 -15.99
CA LEU A 331 -4.32 -12.97 -15.15
C LEU A 331 -4.88 -14.14 -15.97
N THR A 332 -5.64 -13.84 -17.02
CA THR A 332 -6.35 -14.85 -17.82
C THR A 332 -5.49 -15.36 -18.99
N GLY A 333 -4.52 -14.56 -19.46
CA GLY A 333 -3.81 -14.79 -20.71
C GLY A 333 -4.64 -14.50 -21.97
N TRP A 334 -5.89 -14.04 -21.82
CA TRP A 334 -6.78 -13.71 -22.92
C TRP A 334 -6.72 -12.23 -23.23
N ASN A 335 -6.25 -11.87 -24.43
CA ASN A 335 -6.18 -10.47 -24.85
C ASN A 335 -7.53 -9.99 -25.42
N ALA A 336 -8.39 -9.50 -24.54
CA ALA A 336 -9.72 -8.98 -24.91
C ALA A 336 -9.69 -7.75 -25.85
N ARG A 337 -8.52 -7.14 -26.09
CA ARG A 337 -8.37 -6.06 -27.07
C ARG A 337 -8.42 -6.57 -28.51
N LEU A 338 -8.22 -7.87 -28.74
CA LEU A 338 -8.16 -8.45 -30.08
C LEU A 338 -9.44 -9.22 -30.41
N ALA A 339 -10.09 -8.83 -31.50
CA ALA A 339 -11.20 -9.56 -32.08
C ALA A 339 -10.76 -10.92 -32.64
N PRO A 340 -11.68 -11.87 -32.92
CA PRO A 340 -11.33 -13.19 -33.44
C PRO A 340 -10.57 -13.16 -34.78
N ASP A 341 -10.76 -12.10 -35.56
CA ASP A 341 -10.04 -11.85 -36.82
C ASP A 341 -8.66 -11.19 -36.61
N GLY A 342 -8.26 -10.96 -35.35
CA GLY A 342 -7.01 -10.30 -34.97
C GLY A 342 -7.05 -8.77 -34.98
N SER A 343 -8.18 -8.15 -35.36
CA SER A 343 -8.32 -6.69 -35.35
C SER A 343 -8.42 -6.12 -33.92
N THR A 344 -7.96 -4.89 -33.72
CA THR A 344 -8.02 -4.22 -32.41
C THR A 344 -9.41 -3.64 -32.16
N ARG A 345 -10.03 -4.01 -31.03
CA ARG A 345 -11.29 -3.44 -30.53
C ARG A 345 -11.09 -2.03 -29.99
N SER A 346 -12.14 -1.21 -30.04
CA SER A 346 -12.19 0.05 -29.27
C SER A 346 -12.18 -0.23 -27.76
N PRO A 347 -11.89 0.76 -26.90
CA PRO A 347 -12.01 0.61 -25.46
C PRO A 347 -13.39 0.11 -25.01
N GLU A 348 -14.47 0.65 -25.57
CA GLU A 348 -15.85 0.27 -25.25
C GLU A 348 -16.16 -1.16 -25.68
N ALA A 349 -15.72 -1.54 -26.90
CA ALA A 349 -15.90 -2.90 -27.41
C ALA A 349 -15.05 -3.93 -26.63
N THR A 350 -13.86 -3.52 -26.14
CA THR A 350 -13.02 -4.33 -25.25
C THR A 350 -13.73 -4.58 -23.92
N ILE A 351 -14.27 -3.53 -23.29
CA ILE A 351 -15.04 -3.65 -22.03
C ILE A 351 -16.25 -4.56 -22.22
N ALA A 352 -17.01 -4.39 -23.31
CA ALA A 352 -18.16 -5.23 -23.60
C ALA A 352 -17.78 -6.70 -23.77
N ALA A 353 -16.68 -7.00 -24.46
CA ALA A 353 -16.16 -8.35 -24.59
C ALA A 353 -15.75 -8.94 -23.23
N VAL A 354 -15.01 -8.18 -22.41
CA VAL A 354 -14.61 -8.62 -21.06
C VAL A 354 -15.83 -8.95 -20.21
N ARG A 355 -16.88 -8.12 -20.23
CA ARG A 355 -18.12 -8.41 -19.50
C ARG A 355 -18.78 -9.71 -19.97
N ALA A 356 -18.85 -9.92 -21.28
CA ALA A 356 -19.50 -11.10 -21.85
C ALA A 356 -18.76 -12.40 -21.48
N ASP A 357 -17.42 -12.39 -21.49
CA ASP A 357 -16.61 -13.59 -21.25
C ASP A 357 -16.18 -13.77 -19.78
N CYS A 358 -16.04 -12.69 -19.00
CA CYS A 358 -15.55 -12.75 -17.62
C CYS A 358 -16.62 -12.54 -16.55
N ALA A 359 -17.90 -12.33 -16.90
CA ALA A 359 -18.97 -12.33 -15.89
C ALA A 359 -19.05 -13.72 -15.22
N LEU A 360 -19.26 -13.71 -13.90
CA LEU A 360 -19.47 -14.93 -13.10
C LEU A 360 -20.93 -15.39 -13.11
#